data_AF-A0A3S1MC50-F1
#
_entry.id   AF-A0A3S1MC50-F1
#
_cell.length_a   1.000
_cell.length_b   1.000
_cell.length_c   1.000
_cell.angle_alpha   90.00
_cell.angle_beta   90.00
_cell.angle_gamma   90.00
#
_symmetry.space_group_name_H-M   'P 1'
#
loop_
_entity.id
_entity.type
_entity.pdbx_description
1 polymer ?
#
loop_
_entity_poly.entity_id
_entity_poly.type
_entity_poly.pdbx_seq_one_letter_code
_entity_poly.pdbx_strand_id
1 'polypeptide(L)' 'VLGLFTRPVAFLLSGEMAIAYFMAHMPSGFFPVNNGGDAAISFCFIFLYLVFAGPGAFALDNRRSA' A
#
# COMPACT_ATOMS: atom_id res chain seq x y z
N VAL A 1 10.28 11.90 -8.79
CA VAL A 1 10.37 10.73 -7.89
C VAL A 1 10.71 9.52 -8.75
N LEU A 2 11.78 8.78 -8.45
CA LEU A 2 12.17 7.57 -9.18
C LEU A 2 11.82 6.34 -8.32
N GLY A 3 11.18 5.33 -8.91
CA GLY A 3 10.76 4.12 -8.20
C GLY A 3 11.87 3.05 -8.16
N LEU A 4 12.17 2.50 -6.99
CA LEU A 4 13.09 1.37 -6.82
C LEU A 4 12.44 0.37 -5.87
N PHE A 5 12.47 -0.92 -6.23
CA PHE A 5 11.86 -2.02 -5.49
C PHE A 5 10.37 -1.82 -5.16
N THR A 6 9.58 -1.21 -6.06
CA THR A 6 8.18 -0.87 -5.76
C THR A 6 7.34 -2.09 -5.37
N ARG A 7 7.56 -3.26 -5.98
CA ARG A 7 6.76 -4.45 -5.67
C ARG A 7 6.96 -4.96 -4.24
N PRO A 8 8.18 -5.27 -3.77
CA PRO A 8 8.39 -5.72 -2.39
C PRO A 8 8.07 -4.62 -1.36
N VAL A 9 8.37 -3.35 -1.66
CA VAL A 9 8.04 -2.24 -0.74
C VAL A 9 6.53 -2.06 -0.63
N ALA A 10 5.79 -2.10 -1.74
CA ALA A 10 4.33 -2.00 -1.72
C ALA A 10 3.68 -3.18 -0.99
N PHE A 11 4.27 -4.38 -1.03
CA PHE A 11 3.76 -5.53 -0.28
C PHE A 11 3.91 -5.35 1.25
N LEU A 12 5.05 -4.80 1.69
CA LEU A 12 5.26 -4.48 3.11
C LEU A 12 4.31 -3.38 3.57
N LEU A 13 4.20 -2.31 2.78
CA LEU A 13 3.32 -1.17 3.10
C LEU A 13 1.84 -1.58 3.14
N SER A 14 1.38 -2.46 2.24
CA SER A 14 0.00 -2.95 2.30
C SER A 14 -0.27 -3.73 3.59
N GLY A 15 0.68 -4.55 4.03
CA GLY A 15 0.62 -5.26 5.30
C GLY A 15 0.60 -4.33 6.51
N GLU A 16 1.46 -3.31 6.53
CA GLU A 16 1.52 -2.32 7.61
C GLU A 16 0.18 -1.56 7.75
N MET A 17 -0.38 -1.11 6.63
CA MET A 17 -1.66 -0.40 6.62
C MET A 17 -2.84 -1.31 7.02
N ALA A 18 -2.80 -2.60 6.65
CA ALA A 18 -3.77 -3.58 7.14
C ALA A 18 -3.70 -3.72 8.66
N ILE A 19 -2.49 -3.89 9.22
CA ILE A 19 -2.28 -3.97 10.67
C ILE A 19 -2.79 -2.70 11.35
N ALA A 20 -2.49 -1.52 10.81
CA ALA A 20 -2.99 -0.24 11.33
C ALA A 20 -4.53 -0.22 11.36
N TYR A 21 -5.21 -0.67 10.31
CA TYR A 21 -6.67 -0.75 10.31
C TYR A 21 -7.20 -1.69 11.39
N PHE A 22 -6.71 -2.93 11.44
CA PHE A 22 -7.22 -3.94 12.36
C PHE A 22 -6.88 -3.67 13.84
N MET A 23 -5.73 -3.05 14.13
CA MET A 23 -5.31 -2.77 15.50
C MET A 23 -5.78 -1.42 16.03
N ALA A 24 -5.76 -0.36 15.20
CA ALA A 24 -6.07 1.00 15.67
C ALA A 24 -7.49 1.46 15.31
N HIS A 25 -8.03 1.05 14.17
CA HIS A 25 -9.30 1.58 13.67
C HIS A 25 -10.49 0.63 13.89
N MET A 26 -10.33 -0.67 13.66
CA MET A 26 -11.40 -1.66 13.82
C MET A 26 -12.03 -1.67 15.24
N PRO A 27 -11.29 -1.48 16.35
CA PRO A 27 -11.90 -1.46 17.69
C PRO A 27 -12.91 -0.32 17.88
N SER A 28 -12.74 0.79 17.17
CA SER A 28 -13.61 1.97 17.25
C SER A 28 -14.84 1.86 16.33
N GLY A 29 -14.92 0.82 15.51
CA GLY A 29 -16.03 0.56 14.58
C GLY A 29 -15.57 -0.29 13.40
N PHE A 30 -16.45 -1.10 12.82
CA PHE A 30 -16.07 -1.96 11.68
C PHE A 30 -15.90 -1.20 10.37
N PHE A 31 -16.70 -0.14 10.16
CA PHE A 31 -16.71 0.61 8.92
C PHE A 31 -15.70 1.77 8.96
N PRO A 32 -14.84 1.91 7.91
CA PRO A 32 -13.80 2.94 7.87
C PRO A 32 -14.35 4.35 8.09
N VAL A 33 -15.51 4.63 7.49
CA VAL A 33 -16.21 5.93 7.56
C VAL A 33 -16.61 6.32 9.00
N ASN A 34 -16.73 5.34 9.89
CA ASN A 34 -17.15 5.56 11.28
C ASN A 34 -15.96 5.54 12.27
N ASN A 35 -14.79 5.06 11.87
CA ASN A 35 -13.64 4.84 12.74
C ASN A 35 -12.37 5.63 12.32
N GLY A 36 -12.47 6.45 11.27
CA GLY A 36 -11.36 7.25 10.73
C GLY A 36 -10.26 6.42 10.05
N GLY A 37 -10.54 5.16 9.71
CA GLY A 37 -9.60 4.23 9.09
C GLY A 37 -9.65 4.22 7.56
N ASP A 38 -10.36 5.18 6.96
CA ASP A 38 -10.51 5.37 5.51
C ASP A 38 -9.15 5.45 4.79
N ALA A 39 -8.19 6.20 5.34
CA ALA A 39 -6.83 6.23 4.80
C ALA A 39 -6.11 4.87 4.94
N ALA A 40 -6.18 4.22 6.10
CA ALA A 40 -5.49 2.95 6.36
C ALA A 40 -5.97 1.85 5.41
N ILE A 41 -7.29 1.67 5.27
CA ILE A 41 -7.84 0.65 4.38
C ILE A 41 -7.59 1.00 2.90
N SER A 42 -7.69 2.28 2.52
CA SER A 42 -7.47 2.72 1.14
C SER A 42 -6.02 2.51 0.73
N PHE A 43 -5.06 2.94 1.56
CA PHE A 43 -3.64 2.73 1.30
C PHE A 43 -3.25 1.26 1.32
N CYS A 44 -3.86 0.44 2.19
CA CYS A 44 -3.70 -1.02 2.14
C CYS A 44 -3.99 -1.57 0.72
N PHE A 45 -5.15 -1.24 0.15
CA PHE A 45 -5.53 -1.71 -1.18
C PHE A 45 -4.74 -1.05 -2.32
N ILE A 46 -4.40 0.24 -2.22
CA ILE A 46 -3.58 0.92 -3.23
C ILE A 46 -2.18 0.30 -3.29
N PHE A 47 -1.55 0.07 -2.15
CA PHE A 47 -0.23 -0.58 -2.12
C PHE A 47 -0.32 -2.02 -2.60
N LEU A 48 -1.37 -2.76 -2.21
CA LEU A 48 -1.59 -4.12 -2.71
C LEU A 48 -1.78 -4.13 -4.24
N TYR A 49 -2.48 -3.16 -4.81
CA TYR A 49 -2.57 -2.98 -6.26
C TYR A 49 -1.18 -2.75 -6.89
N LEU A 50 -0.34 -1.90 -6.29
CA LEU A 50 1.01 -1.63 -6.79
C LEU A 50 1.95 -2.86 -6.75
N VAL A 51 1.69 -3.85 -5.88
CA VAL A 51 2.41 -5.14 -5.91
C VAL A 51 2.23 -5.84 -7.26
N PHE A 52 1.03 -5.74 -7.85
CA PHE A 52 0.69 -6.38 -9.13
C PHE A 52 0.93 -5.46 -10.33
N ALA A 53 0.53 -4.20 -10.23
CA ALA A 53 0.67 -3.21 -11.29
C ALA A 53 2.14 -2.80 -11.54
N GLY A 54 2.97 -2.83 -10.50
CA GLY A 54 4.41 -2.55 -10.59
C GLY A 54 4.79 -1.07 -10.55
N PRO A 55 6.09 -0.76 -10.77
CA PRO A 55 6.70 0.55 -10.48
C PRO A 55 6.44 1.67 -11.50
N GLY A 56 5.71 1.41 -12.59
CA GLY A 56 5.38 2.40 -13.63
C GLY A 56 6.57 2.86 -14.49
N ALA A 57 6.35 3.87 -15.35
CA ALA A 57 7.33 4.33 -16.35
C ALA A 57 8.60 4.98 -15.76
N PHE A 58 8.51 5.52 -14.54
CA PHE A 58 9.62 6.20 -13.85
C PHE A 58 10.41 5.28 -12.89
N ALA A 59 10.26 3.96 -13.03
CA ALA A 59 11.02 2.98 -12.28
C ALA A 59 12.50 2.95 -12.71
N LEU A 60 13.41 3.11 -11.75
CA LEU A 60 14.83 2.79 -11.94
C LEU A 60 15.03 1.30 -12.20
N ASP A 61 14.17 0.43 -11.64
CA ASP A 61 14.20 -1.02 -11.89
C ASP A 61 14.02 -1.39 -13.37
N ASN A 62 13.30 -0.56 -14.15
CA ASN A 62 13.10 -0.81 -15.59
C ASN A 62 14.40 -0.63 -16.40
N ARG A 63 15.45 -0.03 -15.84
CA ARG A 63 16.70 0.26 -16.56
C ARG A 63 17.67 -0.94 -16.62
N ARG A 64 17.30 -2.11 -16.10
CA ARG A 64 18.17 -3.31 -16.10
C ARG A 64 17.96 -4.26 -17.28
N SER A 65 17.34 -3.80 -18.36
CA SER A 65 17.30 -4.49 -19.65
C SER A 65 17.74 -3.52 -20.76
N ALA A 66 19.03 -3.22 -20.79
CA ALA A 66 19.73 -2.62 -21.91
C ALA A 66 21.11 -3.27 -22.02
#